data_AF-A0A101MMW3-F1
#
_entry.id   AF-A0A101MMW3-F1
#
_cell.length_a   1.000
_cell.length_b   1.000
_cell.length_c   1.000
_cell.angle_alpha   90.00
_cell.angle_beta   90.00
_cell.angle_gamma   90.00
#
_symmetry.space_group_name_H-M   'P 1'
#
loop_
_entity.id
_entity.type
_entity.pdbx_description
1 polymer ?
#
loop_
_entity_poly.entity_id
_entity_poly.type
_entity_poly.pdbx_seq_one_letter_code
_entity_poly.pdbx_strand_id
1 'polypeptide(L)'
;MKNSYKSSTIANNKHDKDVRRDNADDDVDLHVDRPTVSSCEAKAYVEDIGKLGWLADKSRPDIALEVNKLQRRAAAPRPKDIETMKQLNRYIKSH
;
A
#
# COMPACT_ATOMS: atom_id res chain seq x y z
N MET A 1 14.12 -9.08 -63.90
CA MET A 1 14.37 -9.67 -62.58
C MET A 1 15.84 -10.06 -62.48
N LYS A 2 16.61 -9.40 -61.60
CA LYS A 2 17.88 -9.80 -60.95
C LYS A 2 18.60 -8.54 -60.47
N ASN A 3 18.18 -8.01 -59.32
CA ASN A 3 18.94 -6.96 -58.63
C ASN A 3 19.84 -7.64 -57.59
N SER A 4 21.15 -7.59 -57.89
CA SER A 4 22.25 -8.00 -57.02
C SER A 4 22.40 -6.96 -55.90
N TYR A 5 22.07 -7.35 -54.67
CA TYR A 5 22.34 -6.53 -53.51
C TYR A 5 23.73 -6.91 -52.97
N LYS A 6 24.66 -5.96 -53.09
CA LYS A 6 26.00 -6.04 -52.52
C LYS A 6 25.91 -5.98 -51.00
N SER A 7 26.58 -6.94 -50.35
CA SER A 7 26.90 -6.94 -48.93
C SER A 7 27.78 -5.74 -48.58
N SER A 8 27.36 -4.95 -47.59
CA SER A 8 28.20 -3.94 -46.94
C SER A 8 28.14 -4.17 -45.43
N THR A 9 29.24 -4.74 -44.92
CA THR A 9 29.58 -4.97 -43.52
C THR A 9 29.39 -3.69 -42.69
N ILE A 10 28.45 -3.70 -41.76
CA ILE A 10 28.32 -2.64 -40.76
C ILE A 10 29.25 -3.00 -39.59
N ALA A 11 30.26 -2.16 -39.39
CA ALA A 11 31.23 -2.23 -38.31
C ALA A 11 30.54 -1.98 -36.96
N ASN A 12 30.57 -2.97 -36.06
CA ASN A 12 30.12 -2.82 -34.68
C ASN A 12 31.14 -1.98 -33.90
N ASN A 13 30.85 -0.69 -33.73
CA ASN A 13 31.63 0.20 -32.88
C ASN A 13 31.32 -0.10 -31.41
N LYS A 14 32.35 -0.51 -30.66
CA LYS A 14 32.26 -0.85 -29.23
C LYS A 14 32.25 0.43 -28.39
N HIS A 15 31.04 0.85 -28.02
CA HIS A 15 30.73 1.81 -26.95
C HIS A 15 29.77 1.07 -26.02
N ASP A 16 29.82 1.11 -24.70
CA ASP A 16 30.64 1.80 -23.73
C ASP A 16 30.65 0.91 -22.49
N LYS A 17 31.59 1.17 -21.58
CA LYS A 17 31.86 0.39 -20.38
C LYS A 17 30.59 0.15 -19.55
N ASP A 18 30.36 -1.11 -19.22
CA ASP A 18 29.41 -1.54 -18.19
C ASP A 18 29.66 -0.76 -16.90
N VAL A 19 28.83 0.23 -16.63
CA VAL A 19 28.68 0.78 -15.28
C VAL A 19 27.99 -0.32 -14.49
N ARG A 20 28.79 -1.18 -13.84
CA ARG A 20 28.30 -1.97 -12.71
C ARG A 20 27.83 -0.98 -11.66
N ARG A 21 26.54 -0.71 -11.66
CA ARG A 21 25.87 -0.16 -10.49
C ARG A 21 25.85 -1.31 -9.50
N ASP A 22 26.90 -1.38 -8.68
CA ASP A 22 26.88 -2.14 -7.44
C ASP A 22 25.78 -1.48 -6.60
N ASN A 23 24.55 -1.95 -6.80
CA ASN A 23 23.47 -1.72 -5.86
C ASN A 23 23.90 -2.55 -4.65
N ALA A 24 24.64 -1.92 -3.74
CA ALA A 24 24.67 -2.38 -2.37
C ALA A 24 23.20 -2.45 -1.94
N ASP A 25 22.73 -3.67 -1.76
CA ASP A 25 21.44 -4.01 -1.20
C ASP A 25 21.43 -3.51 0.26
N ASP A 26 21.28 -2.20 0.44
CA ASP A 26 20.65 -1.68 1.63
C ASP A 26 19.18 -2.06 1.50
N ASP A 27 18.84 -3.22 2.07
CA ASP A 27 17.48 -3.73 2.28
C ASP A 27 16.65 -2.73 3.12
N VAL A 28 16.30 -1.59 2.53
CA VAL A 28 15.26 -0.72 3.04
C VAL A 28 13.96 -1.39 2.67
N ASP A 29 13.36 -2.09 3.63
CA ASP A 29 12.03 -2.71 3.56
C ASP A 29 10.98 -1.69 3.09
N LEU A 30 10.83 -1.59 1.77
CA LEU A 30 9.92 -0.68 1.07
C LEU A 30 8.49 -1.26 0.96
N HIS A 31 8.14 -2.30 1.71
CA HIS A 31 6.77 -2.81 1.76
C HIS A 31 5.88 -1.95 2.67
N VAL A 32 5.55 -0.74 2.19
CA VAL A 32 4.69 0.24 2.87
C VAL A 32 3.28 -0.30 3.16
N ASP A 33 2.88 -1.37 2.49
CA ASP A 33 1.52 -1.93 2.52
C ASP A 33 1.38 -3.25 3.30
N ARG A 34 2.43 -3.72 3.99
CA ARG A 34 2.29 -4.92 4.81
C ARG A 34 1.56 -4.59 6.12
N PRO A 35 0.46 -5.30 6.47
CA PRO A 35 -0.14 -5.17 7.78
C PRO A 35 0.92 -5.44 8.85
N THR A 36 1.14 -4.46 9.73
CA THR A 36 2.08 -4.62 10.86
C THR A 36 1.44 -5.43 11.99
N VAL A 37 0.13 -5.62 11.93
CA VAL A 37 -0.68 -6.36 12.91
C VAL A 37 -0.89 -7.81 12.48
N SER A 38 -1.25 -8.67 13.44
CA SER A 38 -1.56 -10.07 13.14
C SER A 38 -2.75 -10.22 12.18
N SER A 39 -2.80 -11.29 11.38
CA SER A 39 -3.90 -11.51 10.42
C SER A 39 -5.28 -11.60 11.08
N CYS A 40 -5.36 -12.18 12.28
CA CYS A 40 -6.61 -12.22 13.06
C CYS A 40 -7.07 -10.81 13.45
N GLU A 41 -6.15 -9.98 13.93
CA GLU A 41 -6.42 -8.59 14.31
C GLU A 41 -6.79 -7.71 13.11
N ALA A 42 -6.14 -7.93 11.96
CA ALA A 42 -6.49 -7.24 10.71
C ALA A 42 -7.93 -7.54 10.27
N LYS A 43 -8.38 -8.80 10.37
CA LYS A 43 -9.77 -9.17 10.05
C LYS A 43 -10.77 -8.50 10.99
N ALA A 44 -10.51 -8.57 12.30
CA ALA A 44 -11.35 -7.92 13.30
C ALA A 44 -11.44 -6.40 13.08
N TYR A 45 -10.33 -5.76 12.71
CA TYR A 45 -10.28 -4.34 12.38
C TYR A 45 -11.19 -3.97 11.20
N VAL A 46 -11.16 -4.75 10.12
CA VAL A 46 -12.01 -4.51 8.94
C VAL A 46 -13.50 -4.66 9.29
N GLU A 47 -13.85 -5.69 10.06
CA GLU A 47 -15.23 -5.90 10.51
C GLU A 47 -15.74 -4.75 11.39
N ASP A 48 -14.93 -4.31 12.35
CA ASP A 48 -15.30 -3.24 13.26
C ASP A 48 -15.41 -1.90 12.54
N ILE A 49 -14.52 -1.61 11.59
CA ILE A 49 -14.64 -0.43 10.73
C ILE A 49 -15.88 -0.47 9.85
N GLY A 50 -16.31 -1.63 9.37
CA GLY A 50 -17.57 -1.77 8.64
C GLY A 50 -18.76 -1.33 9.48
N LYS A 51 -18.82 -1.77 10.75
CA LYS A 51 -19.87 -1.39 11.71
C LYS A 51 -19.83 0.11 12.01
N LEU A 52 -18.63 0.66 12.24
CA LEU A 52 -18.43 2.09 12.47
C LEU A 52 -18.80 2.94 11.25
N GLY A 53 -18.51 2.47 10.04
CA GLY A 53 -18.90 3.12 8.79
C GLY A 53 -20.42 3.17 8.61
N TRP A 54 -21.11 2.08 8.94
CA TRP A 54 -22.57 2.07 8.92
C TRP A 54 -23.16 3.06 9.95
N LEU A 55 -22.62 3.09 11.17
CA LEU A 55 -23.03 4.07 12.19
C LEU A 55 -22.77 5.51 11.74
N ALA A 56 -21.61 5.76 11.13
CA ALA A 56 -21.23 7.07 10.62
C ALA A 56 -22.21 7.59 9.56
N ASP A 57 -22.65 6.71 8.65
CA ASP A 57 -23.60 7.04 7.59
C ASP A 57 -25.03 7.22 8.11
N LYS A 58 -25.45 6.47 9.14
CA LYS A 58 -26.85 6.44 9.58
C LYS A 58 -27.19 7.37 10.74
N SER A 59 -26.37 7.43 11.77
CA SER A 59 -26.76 8.08 13.04
C SER A 59 -25.67 8.91 13.70
N ARG A 60 -24.40 8.75 13.29
CA ARG A 60 -23.24 9.39 13.92
C ARG A 60 -22.32 10.09 12.91
N PRO A 61 -22.79 11.15 12.24
CA PRO A 61 -21.96 11.88 11.27
C PRO A 61 -20.71 12.51 11.90
N ASP A 62 -20.71 12.72 13.22
CA ASP A 62 -19.59 13.24 14.01
C ASP A 62 -18.33 12.37 13.93
N ILE A 63 -18.47 11.05 13.78
CA ILE A 63 -17.33 10.12 13.66
C ILE A 63 -16.90 9.85 12.21
N ALA A 64 -17.65 10.34 11.21
CA ALA A 64 -17.47 9.96 9.81
C ALA A 64 -16.07 10.30 9.27
N LEU A 65 -15.52 11.45 9.66
CA LEU A 65 -14.18 11.85 9.23
C LEU A 65 -13.12 10.85 9.68
N GLU A 66 -13.19 10.40 10.94
CA GLU A 66 -12.18 9.52 11.51
C GLU A 66 -12.33 8.09 10.96
N VAL A 67 -13.57 7.61 10.80
CA VAL A 67 -13.84 6.32 10.15
C VAL A 67 -13.32 6.31 8.71
N ASN A 68 -13.51 7.37 7.94
CA ASN A 68 -12.99 7.48 6.57
C ASN A 68 -11.47 7.38 6.50
N LYS A 69 -10.74 7.95 7.47
CA LYS A 69 -9.27 7.82 7.55
C LYS A 69 -8.86 6.37 7.82
N LEU A 70 -9.55 5.70 8.75
CA LEU A 70 -9.28 4.32 9.12
C LEU A 70 -9.60 3.34 7.97
N GLN A 71 -10.68 3.58 7.23
CA GLN A 71 -11.07 2.79 6.05
C GLN A 71 -10.01 2.83 4.94
N ARG A 72 -9.37 3.98 4.69
CA ARG A 72 -8.28 4.06 3.70
C ARG A 72 -7.10 3.15 4.05
N ARG A 73 -6.94 2.79 5.33
CA ARG A 73 -5.91 1.87 5.82
C ARG A 73 -6.45 0.47 6.15
N ALA A 74 -7.66 0.13 5.70
CA ALA A 74 -8.25 -1.20 5.91
C ALA A 74 -7.41 -2.33 5.29
N ALA A 75 -6.72 -2.07 4.18
CA ALA A 75 -5.85 -3.06 3.53
C ALA A 75 -4.56 -3.35 4.32
N ALA A 76 -4.06 -2.37 5.07
CA ALA A 76 -2.78 -2.45 5.79
C ALA A 76 -2.87 -1.76 7.16
N PRO A 77 -3.61 -2.34 8.13
CA PRO A 77 -3.79 -1.73 9.45
C PRO A 77 -2.48 -1.65 10.22
N ARG A 78 -2.26 -0.48 10.86
CA ARG A 78 -1.14 -0.23 11.77
C ARG A 78 -1.61 -0.30 13.22
N PRO A 79 -0.71 -0.54 14.20
CA PRO A 79 -1.09 -0.59 15.61
C PRO A 79 -1.80 0.68 16.08
N LYS A 80 -1.37 1.85 15.57
CA LYS A 80 -2.01 3.14 15.85
C LYS A 80 -3.45 3.21 15.36
N ASP A 81 -3.74 2.64 14.18
CA ASP A 81 -5.10 2.63 13.64
C ASP A 81 -6.02 1.73 14.47
N ILE A 82 -5.50 0.59 14.97
CA ILE A 82 -6.23 -0.27 15.93
C ILE A 82 -6.56 0.50 17.21
N GLU A 83 -5.59 1.25 17.74
CA GLU A 83 -5.79 2.04 18.95
C GLU A 83 -6.86 3.12 18.72
N THR A 84 -6.79 3.86 17.61
CA THR A 84 -7.79 4.87 17.25
C THR A 84 -9.18 4.25 17.10
N MET A 85 -9.30 3.08 16.46
CA MET A 85 -10.57 2.34 16.38
C MET A 85 -11.10 1.97 17.78
N LYS A 86 -10.24 1.48 18.69
CA LYS A 86 -10.63 1.19 20.08
C LYS A 86 -11.12 2.45 20.82
N GLN A 87 -10.47 3.59 20.60
CA GLN A 87 -10.88 4.87 21.18
C GLN A 87 -12.25 5.31 20.64
N LEU A 88 -12.50 5.19 19.33
CA LEU A 88 -13.82 5.44 18.73
C LEU A 88 -14.90 4.55 19.33
N ASN A 89 -14.63 3.24 19.44
CA ASN A 89 -15.57 2.30 20.04
C ASN A 89 -15.90 2.67 21.50
N ARG A 90 -14.91 3.14 22.28
CA ARG A 90 -15.14 3.62 23.64
C ARG A 90 -15.98 4.90 23.66
N TYR A 91 -15.70 5.84 22.76
CA TYR A 91 -16.46 7.08 22.63
C TYR A 91 -17.93 6.81 22.31
N ILE A 92 -18.21 5.88 21.41
CA ILE A 92 -19.59 5.50 21.05
C ILE A 92 -20.32 4.83 22.21
N LYS A 93 -19.64 3.97 23.00
CA LYS A 93 -20.23 3.27 24.14
C LYS A 93 -20.43 4.15 25.38
N SER A 94 -19.65 5.21 25.51
CA SER A 94 -19.70 6.12 26.67
C SER A 94 -20.82 7.16 26.55
N HIS A 95 -21.54 7.17 25.43
CA HIS A 95 -22.50 8.20 25.05
C HIS A 95 -23.91 7.63 24.92
#